data_AF-A0A504J0P9-F1
#
_entry.id   AF-A0A504J0P9-F1
#
_cell.length_a   1.000
_cell.length_b   1.000
_cell.length_c   1.000
_cell.angle_alpha   90.00
_cell.angle_beta   90.00
_cell.angle_gamma   90.00
#
_symmetry.space_group_name_H-M   'P 1'
#
loop_
_entity.id
_entity.type
_entity.pdbx_description
1 polymer ?
#
loop_
_entity_poly.entity_id
_entity_poly.type
_entity_poly.pdbx_seq_one_letter_code
_entity_poly.pdbx_strand_id
1 'polypeptide(L)'
;MEITIYIAIACGLIFLAYLKISNIVRNSSHIDHDKTYAETKTYVNLKAIKKFVDQADRVKIDLNAIEFKHKVTTKTVNTNDKFISLDNRIDYLPDTYEQKRYINHGVITFNYKNQEHKQLVVMNGIDEKSLLIYLYMQKHTYLYIDKHDISIRFLDLFFLHEASEGKFQPKGIEQIDLANNDTMIKNSMYTQY
;
A
#
# COMPACT_ATOMS: atom_id res chain seq x y z
N MET A 1 32.17 17.98 34.50
CA MET A 1 32.23 18.63 33.16
C MET A 1 32.32 17.58 32.04
N GLU A 2 31.70 16.41 32.20
CA GLU A 2 31.78 15.32 31.21
C GLU A 2 30.41 14.97 30.59
N ILE A 3 29.32 15.23 31.31
CA ILE A 3 27.94 14.91 30.87
C ILE A 3 27.52 15.70 29.62
N THR A 4 27.96 16.95 29.49
CA THR A 4 27.65 17.81 28.35
C THR A 4 28.25 17.33 27.04
N ILE A 5 29.38 16.64 27.08
CA ILE A 5 30.05 16.11 25.88
C ILE A 5 29.27 14.90 25.33
N TYR A 6 28.77 14.02 26.21
CA TYR A 6 27.98 12.86 25.78
C TYR A 6 26.63 13.25 25.16
N ILE A 7 25.98 14.30 25.67
CA ILE A 7 24.72 14.80 25.10
C ILE A 7 24.96 15.41 23.70
N ALA A 8 26.05 16.16 23.52
CA ALA A 8 26.38 16.74 22.22
C ALA A 8 26.70 15.66 21.16
N ILE A 9 27.40 14.59 21.55
CA ILE A 9 27.70 13.45 20.66
C ILE A 9 26.43 12.68 20.31
N ALA A 10 25.55 12.42 21.29
CA ALA A 10 24.27 11.75 21.06
C ALA A 10 23.35 12.56 20.13
N CYS A 11 23.25 13.88 20.32
CA CYS A 11 22.49 14.76 19.44
C CYS A 11 23.09 14.84 18.02
N GLY A 12 24.42 14.85 17.90
CA GLY A 12 25.12 14.85 16.60
C GLY A 12 24.88 13.56 15.81
N LEU A 13 24.86 12.40 16.46
CA LEU A 13 24.57 11.11 15.83
C LEU A 13 23.11 11.00 15.40
N ILE A 14 22.17 11.54 16.18
CA ILE A 14 20.74 11.61 15.80
C ILE A 14 20.53 12.54 14.61
N PHE A 15 21.22 13.69 14.57
CA PHE A 15 21.15 14.64 13.44
C PHE A 15 21.70 14.05 12.14
N LEU A 16 22.81 13.30 12.21
CA LEU A 16 23.38 12.59 11.07
C LEU A 16 22.48 11.46 10.56
N ALA A 17 21.79 10.74 11.46
CA ALA A 17 20.80 9.74 11.07
C ALA A 17 19.58 10.37 10.38
N TYR A 18 19.11 11.53 10.87
CA TYR A 18 18.01 12.28 10.27
C TYR A 18 18.35 12.80 8.87
N LEU A 19 19.56 13.32 8.66
CA LEU A 19 20.06 13.73 7.35
C LEU A 19 20.17 12.56 6.36
N LYS A 20 20.58 11.39 6.84
CA LYS A 20 20.71 10.19 5.98
C LYS A 20 19.34 9.65 5.57
N ILE A 21 18.35 9.69 6.46
CA ILE A 21 16.95 9.32 6.16
C ILE A 21 16.32 10.37 5.24
N SER A 22 16.52 11.67 5.50
CA SER A 22 16.06 12.75 4.61
C SER A 22 16.65 12.67 3.21
N ASN A 23 17.92 12.25 3.04
CA ASN A 23 18.50 12.04 1.71
C ASN A 23 17.97 10.77 1.00
N ILE A 24 17.64 9.72 1.75
CA ILE A 24 16.94 8.54 1.18
C ILE A 24 15.53 8.93 0.71
N VAL A 25 14.83 9.78 1.47
CA VAL A 25 13.50 10.30 1.12
C VAL A 25 13.57 11.36 0.01
N ARG A 26 14.61 12.21 -0.03
CA ARG A 26 14.78 13.19 -1.11
C ARG A 26 15.12 12.54 -2.45
N ASN A 27 15.92 11.47 -2.47
CA ASN A 27 16.20 10.74 -3.70
C ASN A 27 14.98 9.95 -4.24
N SER A 28 13.88 9.84 -3.49
CA SER A 28 12.60 9.34 -4.03
C SER A 28 11.66 10.46 -4.50
N SER A 29 12.05 11.73 -4.36
CA SER A 29 11.15 12.89 -4.57
C SER A 29 11.43 13.73 -5.82
N HIS A 30 12.38 13.33 -6.66
CA HIS A 30 12.43 13.80 -8.05
C HIS A 30 11.81 12.74 -8.98
N ILE A 31 10.48 12.65 -8.90
CA ILE A 31 9.68 12.11 -10.01
C ILE A 31 9.07 13.34 -10.66
N ASP A 32 9.63 13.70 -11.82
CA ASP A 32 9.03 14.66 -12.73
C ASP A 32 7.55 14.32 -12.92
N HIS A 33 6.70 15.33 -12.76
CA HIS A 33 5.25 15.19 -12.78
C HIS A 33 4.68 14.85 -14.17
N ASP A 34 5.54 14.70 -15.18
CA ASP A 34 5.20 14.28 -16.53
C ASP A 34 6.22 13.27 -17.04
N LYS A 35 5.75 12.01 -17.13
CA LYS A 35 6.30 10.82 -17.80
C LYS A 35 6.49 9.65 -16.85
N THR A 36 5.62 8.66 -17.08
CA THR A 36 5.88 7.20 -17.05
C THR A 36 4.89 6.45 -16.14
N TYR A 37 3.67 6.25 -16.63
CA TYR A 37 2.72 5.24 -16.15
C TYR A 37 3.13 3.81 -16.58
N ALA A 38 4.44 3.57 -16.73
CA ALA A 38 4.99 2.28 -17.11
C ALA A 38 5.80 1.71 -15.93
N GLU A 39 5.19 0.72 -15.28
CA GLU A 39 5.89 -0.42 -14.67
C GLU A 39 6.94 -0.11 -13.58
N THR A 40 6.60 0.69 -12.56
CA THR A 40 7.23 0.48 -11.25
C THR A 40 6.65 -0.78 -10.62
N LYS A 41 7.28 -1.93 -10.92
CA LYS A 41 7.15 -3.15 -10.12
C LYS A 41 7.66 -2.80 -8.71
N THR A 42 6.75 -2.43 -7.81
CA THR A 42 7.07 -2.10 -6.42
C THR A 42 7.53 -3.37 -5.72
N TYR A 43 8.84 -3.66 -5.79
CA TYR A 43 9.43 -4.72 -4.99
C TYR A 43 9.33 -4.31 -3.52
N VAL A 44 8.50 -5.04 -2.79
CA VAL A 44 8.30 -4.90 -1.35
C VAL A 44 9.63 -5.13 -0.66
N ASN A 45 10.26 -4.07 -0.14
CA ASN A 45 11.49 -4.21 0.63
C ASN A 45 11.16 -4.71 2.05
N LEU A 46 11.08 -6.02 2.20
CA LEU A 46 10.74 -6.69 3.47
C LEU A 46 11.64 -6.28 4.63
N LYS A 47 12.92 -5.96 4.38
CA LYS A 47 13.84 -5.50 5.43
C LYS A 47 13.47 -4.10 5.93
N ALA A 48 13.10 -3.20 5.02
CA ALA A 48 12.67 -1.86 5.37
C ALA A 48 11.36 -1.89 6.16
N ILE A 49 10.40 -2.71 5.72
CA ILE A 49 9.12 -2.92 6.41
C ILE A 49 9.35 -3.47 7.82
N LYS A 50 10.18 -4.51 7.97
CA LYS A 50 10.48 -5.07 9.30
C LYS A 50 11.04 -4.01 10.25
N LYS A 51 12.04 -3.24 9.80
CA LYS A 51 12.62 -2.16 10.60
C LYS A 51 11.59 -1.09 10.98
N PHE A 52 10.70 -0.73 10.05
CA PHE A 52 9.63 0.21 10.30
C PHE A 52 8.65 -0.32 11.34
N VAL A 53 8.15 -1.54 11.17
CA VAL A 53 7.24 -2.23 12.09
C VAL A 53 7.79 -2.29 13.51
N ASP A 54 9.09 -2.58 13.66
CA ASP A 54 9.76 -2.64 14.97
C ASP A 54 9.81 -1.28 15.70
N GLN A 55 9.73 -0.17 14.96
CA GLN A 55 9.88 1.19 15.49
C GLN A 55 8.57 1.99 15.53
N ALA A 56 7.58 1.57 14.75
CA ALA A 56 6.28 2.21 14.59
C ALA A 56 5.36 2.01 15.79
N ASP A 57 4.40 2.92 15.94
CA ASP A 57 3.23 2.67 16.77
C ASP A 57 2.27 1.74 16.02
N ARG A 58 1.57 0.88 16.75
CA ARG A 58 0.62 -0.08 16.18
C ARG A 58 -0.81 0.26 16.58
N VAL A 59 -1.70 0.28 15.60
CA VAL A 59 -3.14 0.41 15.79
C VAL A 59 -3.81 -0.85 15.25
N LYS A 60 -4.66 -1.47 16.06
CA LYS A 60 -5.43 -2.63 15.63
C LYS A 60 -6.60 -2.17 14.78
N ILE A 61 -6.74 -2.76 13.59
CA ILE A 61 -7.82 -2.48 12.65
C ILE A 61 -8.77 -3.68 12.62
N ASP A 62 -10.06 -3.42 12.75
CA ASP A 62 -11.11 -4.40 12.44
C ASP A 62 -11.33 -4.41 10.93
N LEU A 63 -11.06 -5.55 10.30
CA LEU A 63 -11.21 -5.71 8.85
C LEU A 63 -12.67 -5.81 8.42
N ASN A 64 -13.57 -6.24 9.32
CA ASN A 64 -15.00 -6.34 9.04
C ASN A 64 -15.70 -4.98 9.12
N ALA A 65 -15.07 -4.00 9.75
CA ALA A 65 -15.57 -2.63 9.82
C ALA A 65 -15.23 -1.79 8.57
N ILE A 66 -14.49 -2.36 7.61
CA ILE A 66 -14.10 -1.66 6.39
C ILE A 66 -15.25 -1.70 5.40
N GLU A 67 -15.80 -0.54 5.08
CA GLU A 67 -16.76 -0.41 3.99
C GLU A 67 -16.03 -0.32 2.65
N PHE A 68 -16.35 -1.23 1.73
CA PHE A 68 -15.76 -1.28 0.40
C PHE A 68 -16.73 -0.80 -0.67
N LYS A 69 -16.16 -0.13 -1.67
CA LYS A 69 -16.75 0.01 -3.00
C LYS A 69 -16.01 -0.88 -3.98
N HIS A 70 -16.80 -1.64 -4.73
CA HIS A 70 -16.33 -2.61 -5.70
C HIS A 70 -16.64 -2.13 -7.10
N LYS A 71 -15.67 -2.24 -8.00
CA LYS A 71 -15.85 -1.99 -9.42
C LYS A 71 -15.19 -3.10 -10.21
N VAL A 72 -15.96 -3.70 -11.11
CA VAL A 72 -15.43 -4.65 -12.10
C VAL A 72 -15.30 -3.92 -13.42
N THR A 73 -14.12 -4.01 -14.03
CA THR A 73 -13.89 -3.53 -15.40
C THR A 73 -13.45 -4.69 -16.27
N THR A 74 -13.98 -4.76 -17.49
CA THR A 74 -13.58 -5.76 -18.47
C THR A 74 -12.73 -5.07 -19.51
N LYS A 75 -11.53 -5.60 -19.76
CA LYS A 75 -10.67 -5.17 -20.86
C LYS A 75 -10.47 -6.34 -21.81
N THR A 76 -10.81 -6.15 -23.08
CA THR A 76 -10.43 -7.09 -24.15
C THR A 76 -8.93 -6.96 -24.40
N VAL A 77 -8.20 -8.06 -24.29
CA VAL A 77 -6.76 -8.13 -24.56
C VAL A 77 -6.56 -8.87 -25.88
N ASN A 78 -5.86 -8.26 -26.81
CA ASN A 78 -5.43 -8.91 -28.05
C ASN A 78 -4.13 -9.69 -27.77
N THR A 79 -4.11 -10.98 -28.08
CA THR A 79 -2.96 -11.86 -27.83
C THR A 79 -1.75 -11.48 -28.69
N ASN A 80 -1.99 -10.79 -29.81
CA ASN A 80 -0.92 -10.30 -30.69
C ASN A 80 -0.11 -9.12 -30.10
N ASP A 81 -0.62 -8.44 -29.06
CA ASP A 81 0.05 -7.29 -28.45
C ASP A 81 1.03 -7.68 -27.33
N LYS A 82 1.11 -8.95 -26.96
CA LYS A 82 2.03 -9.45 -25.93
C LYS A 82 2.68 -10.74 -26.39
N PHE A 83 3.92 -10.65 -26.86
CA PHE A 83 4.82 -11.81 -26.91
C PHE A 83 4.99 -12.35 -25.48
N ILE A 84 4.30 -13.43 -25.16
CA ILE A 84 4.55 -14.21 -23.96
C ILE A 84 5.39 -15.40 -24.42
N SER A 85 6.69 -15.40 -24.12
CA SER A 85 7.48 -16.62 -24.23
C SER A 85 6.97 -17.61 -23.19
N LEU A 86 6.15 -18.57 -23.62
CA LEU A 86 5.74 -19.70 -22.82
C LEU A 86 6.32 -20.96 -23.47
N ASP A 87 7.14 -21.67 -22.70
CA ASP A 87 7.62 -23.01 -23.00
C ASP A 87 6.49 -23.89 -23.57
N ASN A 88 6.59 -24.20 -24.86
CA ASN A 88 6.16 -25.41 -25.58
C ASN A 88 4.87 -26.14 -25.14
N ARG A 89 3.81 -25.42 -24.75
CA ARG A 89 2.43 -25.93 -24.82
C ARG A 89 1.57 -24.94 -25.60
N ILE A 90 1.33 -25.29 -26.87
CA ILE A 90 0.42 -24.56 -27.75
C ILE A 90 -1.00 -25.00 -27.40
N ASP A 91 -1.52 -24.46 -26.30
CA ASP A 91 -2.97 -24.39 -26.13
C ASP A 91 -3.45 -23.20 -26.95
N TYR A 92 -4.43 -23.40 -27.84
CA TYR A 92 -5.01 -22.35 -28.67
C TYR A 92 -5.65 -21.29 -27.77
N LEU A 93 -4.90 -20.24 -27.45
CA LEU A 93 -5.45 -19.04 -26.86
C LEU A 93 -6.22 -18.29 -27.96
N PRO A 94 -7.49 -17.90 -27.73
CA PRO A 94 -8.24 -17.11 -28.70
C PRO A 94 -7.53 -15.78 -28.99
N ASP A 95 -7.68 -15.25 -30.21
CA ASP A 95 -7.07 -13.99 -30.68
C ASP A 95 -7.34 -12.81 -29.74
N THR A 96 -8.44 -12.89 -29.00
CA THR A 96 -8.74 -11.99 -27.89
C THR A 96 -9.27 -12.76 -26.70
N TYR A 97 -8.93 -12.31 -25.50
CA TYR A 97 -9.59 -12.76 -24.27
C TYR A 97 -10.03 -11.57 -23.42
N GLU A 98 -11.14 -11.76 -22.70
CA GLU A 98 -11.60 -10.77 -21.74
C GLU A 98 -10.84 -10.89 -20.43
N GLN A 99 -10.09 -9.85 -20.07
CA GLN A 99 -9.48 -9.74 -18.77
C GLN A 99 -10.38 -8.91 -17.84
N LYS A 100 -10.97 -9.57 -16.84
CA LYS A 100 -11.64 -8.88 -15.73
C LYS A 100 -10.62 -8.28 -14.79
N ARG A 101 -10.83 -7.02 -14.41
CA ARG A 101 -10.05 -6.27 -13.43
C ARG A 101 -10.97 -5.86 -12.29
N TYR A 102 -10.69 -6.40 -11.12
CA TYR A 102 -11.38 -6.10 -9.89
C TYR A 102 -10.68 -4.93 -9.19
N ILE A 103 -11.44 -3.88 -8.91
CA ILE A 103 -10.98 -2.69 -8.21
C ILE A 103 -11.79 -2.60 -6.91
N ASN A 104 -11.10 -2.66 -5.77
CA ASN A 104 -11.73 -2.65 -4.45
C ASN A 104 -11.12 -1.52 -3.64
N HIS A 105 -11.94 -0.52 -3.31
CA HIS A 105 -11.54 0.63 -2.50
C HIS A 105 -12.31 0.61 -1.20
N GLY A 106 -11.61 0.51 -0.07
CA GLY A 106 -12.18 0.58 1.26
C GLY A 106 -11.70 1.81 2.02
N VAL A 107 -12.42 2.20 3.07
CA VAL A 107 -11.95 3.26 3.98
C VAL A 107 -11.89 2.70 5.40
N ILE A 108 -10.73 2.82 6.03
CA ILE A 108 -10.55 2.54 7.45
C ILE A 108 -10.62 3.86 8.21
N THR A 109 -11.42 3.89 9.27
CA THR A 109 -11.41 4.96 10.27
C THR A 109 -10.74 4.43 11.54
N PHE A 110 -9.81 5.18 12.11
CA PHE A 110 -9.07 4.77 13.30
C PHE A 110 -8.69 5.95 14.19
N ASN A 111 -8.54 5.69 15.49
CA ASN A 111 -8.11 6.70 16.45
C ASN A 111 -6.61 6.56 16.74
N TYR A 112 -5.89 7.67 16.70
CA TYR A 112 -4.47 7.75 17.06
C TYR A 112 -4.20 9.07 17.78
N LYS A 113 -3.52 9.01 18.93
CA LYS A 113 -3.22 10.18 19.78
C LYS A 113 -4.46 11.08 20.03
N ASN A 114 -5.60 10.46 20.32
CA ASN A 114 -6.90 11.11 20.57
C ASN A 114 -7.49 11.90 19.39
N GLN A 115 -7.06 11.60 18.16
CA GLN A 115 -7.63 12.16 16.94
C GLN A 115 -8.11 11.03 16.02
N GLU A 116 -9.27 11.25 15.39
CA GLU A 116 -9.79 10.34 14.37
C GLU A 116 -9.06 10.62 13.04
N HIS A 117 -8.63 9.55 12.39
CA HIS A 117 -8.00 9.58 11.09
C HIS A 117 -8.66 8.59 10.15
N LYS A 118 -8.53 8.86 8.85
CA LYS A 118 -9.01 7.96 7.80
C LYS A 118 -7.86 7.52 6.91
N GLN A 119 -8.03 6.35 6.30
CA GLN A 119 -7.10 5.78 5.33
C GLN A 119 -7.88 5.09 4.22
N LEU A 120 -7.59 5.46 2.97
CA LEU A 120 -8.04 4.70 1.81
C LEU A 120 -7.22 3.42 1.72
N VAL A 121 -7.89 2.31 1.47
CA VAL A 121 -7.25 1.02 1.22
C VAL A 121 -7.63 0.53 -0.17
N VAL A 122 -6.64 0.14 -0.95
CA VAL A 122 -6.83 -0.31 -2.33
C VAL A 122 -6.41 -1.78 -2.44
N MET A 123 -7.39 -2.66 -2.65
CA MET A 123 -7.21 -4.12 -2.72
C MET A 123 -7.55 -4.68 -4.10
N ASN A 124 -6.91 -4.14 -5.13
CA ASN A 124 -7.20 -4.50 -6.52
C ASN A 124 -6.67 -5.91 -6.86
N GLY A 125 -7.31 -6.56 -7.83
CA GLY A 125 -6.90 -7.87 -8.34
C GLY A 125 -7.53 -9.08 -7.64
N ILE A 126 -8.36 -8.85 -6.62
CA ILE A 126 -9.13 -9.88 -5.91
C ILE A 126 -10.62 -9.67 -6.22
N ASP A 127 -11.38 -10.71 -6.52
CA ASP A 127 -12.83 -10.58 -6.64
C ASP A 127 -13.45 -10.24 -5.27
N GLU A 128 -14.57 -9.51 -5.29
CA GLU A 128 -15.24 -9.01 -4.08
C GLU A 128 -15.58 -10.13 -3.09
N LYS A 129 -16.14 -11.25 -3.58
CA LYS A 129 -16.58 -12.35 -2.71
C LYS A 129 -15.39 -12.97 -1.98
N SER A 130 -14.32 -13.29 -2.71
CA SER A 130 -13.09 -13.82 -2.10
C SER A 130 -12.46 -12.81 -1.14
N LEU A 131 -12.43 -11.52 -1.51
CA LEU A 131 -11.91 -10.47 -0.64
C LEU A 131 -12.67 -10.45 0.70
N LEU A 132 -14.00 -10.38 0.67
CA LEU A 132 -14.82 -10.36 1.88
C LEU A 132 -14.62 -11.63 2.74
N ILE A 133 -14.45 -12.80 2.11
CA ILE A 133 -14.14 -14.05 2.82
C ILE A 133 -12.79 -13.96 3.52
N TYR A 134 -11.73 -13.50 2.84
CA TYR A 134 -10.41 -13.38 3.43
C TYR A 134 -10.39 -12.39 4.61
N LEU A 135 -11.06 -11.25 4.47
CA LEU A 135 -11.21 -10.28 5.56
C LEU A 135 -11.96 -10.87 6.75
N TYR A 136 -13.05 -11.59 6.49
CA TYR A 136 -13.83 -12.26 7.54
C TYR A 136 -13.03 -13.34 8.29
N MET A 137 -12.22 -14.12 7.58
CA MET A 137 -11.36 -15.13 8.17
C MET A 137 -10.26 -14.52 9.05
N GLN A 138 -9.60 -13.48 8.55
CA GLN A 138 -8.51 -12.80 9.26
C GLN A 138 -9.02 -11.95 10.44
N LYS A 139 -10.22 -11.38 10.32
CA LYS A 139 -10.95 -10.50 11.28
C LYS A 139 -10.27 -9.17 11.58
N HIS A 140 -8.97 -9.16 11.83
CA HIS A 140 -8.23 -7.99 12.24
C HIS A 140 -6.84 -7.93 11.58
N THR A 141 -6.32 -6.72 11.46
CA THR A 141 -4.91 -6.50 11.11
C THR A 141 -4.31 -5.36 11.94
N TYR A 142 -3.06 -5.02 11.65
CA TYR A 142 -2.37 -3.89 12.24
C TYR A 142 -2.04 -2.83 11.21
N LEU A 143 -2.32 -1.59 11.58
CA LEU A 143 -1.82 -0.39 10.94
C LEU A 143 -0.62 0.10 11.76
N TYR A 144 0.54 0.12 11.12
CA TYR A 144 1.78 0.64 11.69
C TYR A 144 1.97 2.08 11.24
N ILE A 145 2.27 2.96 12.20
CA ILE A 145 2.31 4.41 12.01
C ILE A 145 3.67 4.92 12.49
N ASP A 146 4.32 5.76 11.70
CA ASP A 146 5.54 6.44 12.15
C ASP A 146 5.26 7.33 13.37
N LYS A 147 6.14 7.28 14.37
CA LYS A 147 5.96 8.01 15.63
C LYS A 147 6.02 9.52 15.46
N HIS A 148 6.74 9.98 14.45
CA HIS A 148 7.04 11.38 14.17
C HIS A 148 6.16 11.93 13.02
N ASP A 149 5.76 11.08 12.08
CA ASP A 149 4.98 11.48 10.91
C ASP A 149 3.78 10.56 10.64
N ILE A 150 2.58 11.01 11.02
CA ILE A 150 1.31 10.29 10.80
C ILE A 150 1.01 10.07 9.31
N SER A 151 1.66 10.75 8.37
CA SER A 151 1.50 10.48 6.93
C SER A 151 2.16 9.18 6.51
N ILE A 152 3.17 8.71 7.24
CA ILE A 152 3.91 7.48 6.92
C ILE A 152 3.27 6.30 7.64
N ARG A 153 2.67 5.40 6.87
CA ARG A 153 1.91 4.27 7.41
C ARG A 153 2.17 2.99 6.64
N PHE A 154 1.92 1.87 7.30
CA PHE A 154 1.94 0.56 6.68
C PHE A 154 0.77 -0.27 7.21
N LEU A 155 -0.18 -0.61 6.33
CA LEU A 155 -1.28 -1.51 6.66
C LEU A 155 -0.85 -2.94 6.32
N ASP A 156 -0.79 -3.81 7.32
CA ASP A 156 -0.39 -5.19 7.10
C ASP A 156 -1.51 -5.97 6.40
N LEU A 157 -1.28 -6.28 5.13
CA LEU A 157 -2.19 -7.06 4.29
C LEU A 157 -1.49 -8.27 3.68
N PHE A 158 -0.38 -8.74 4.28
CA PHE A 158 0.38 -9.86 3.72
C PHE A 158 -0.46 -11.14 3.62
N PHE A 159 -1.43 -11.35 4.50
CA PHE A 159 -2.37 -12.47 4.41
C PHE A 159 -3.15 -12.50 3.08
N LEU A 160 -3.44 -11.34 2.47
CA LEU A 160 -4.10 -11.27 1.16
C LEU A 160 -3.17 -11.71 0.03
N HIS A 161 -1.86 -11.47 0.16
CA HIS A 161 -0.89 -11.94 -0.82
C HIS A 161 -0.88 -13.47 -0.89
N GLU A 162 -0.83 -14.12 0.29
CA GLU A 162 -0.88 -15.57 0.41
C GLU A 162 -2.24 -16.12 -0.07
N ALA A 163 -3.34 -15.54 0.41
CA ALA A 163 -4.69 -16.01 0.08
C ALA A 163 -5.06 -15.84 -1.41
N SER A 164 -4.46 -14.86 -2.10
CA SER A 164 -4.71 -14.57 -3.51
C SER A 164 -3.68 -15.17 -4.47
N GLU A 165 -2.79 -16.05 -3.99
CA GLU A 165 -1.73 -16.67 -4.79
C GLU A 165 -0.83 -15.62 -5.49
N GLY A 166 -0.55 -14.51 -4.79
CA GLY A 166 0.29 -13.43 -5.28
C GLY A 166 -0.38 -12.45 -6.26
N LYS A 167 -1.67 -12.58 -6.55
CA LYS A 167 -2.42 -11.61 -7.37
C LYS A 167 -2.52 -10.25 -6.68
N PHE A 168 -2.73 -10.25 -5.37
CA PHE A 168 -2.62 -9.05 -4.54
C PHE A 168 -1.16 -8.74 -4.25
N GLN A 169 -0.81 -7.47 -4.41
CA GLN A 169 0.52 -6.97 -4.13
C GLN A 169 0.42 -6.01 -2.94
N PRO A 170 0.98 -6.38 -1.77
CA PRO A 170 1.01 -5.46 -0.64
C PRO A 170 1.89 -4.29 -1.04
N LYS A 171 1.28 -3.11 -1.15
CA LYS A 171 2.03 -1.87 -1.23
C LYS A 171 2.72 -1.73 0.12
N GLY A 172 4.05 -1.55 0.13
CA GLY A 172 4.84 -1.53 1.36
C GLY A 172 4.51 -0.31 2.24
N ILE A 173 5.54 0.36 2.77
CA ILE A 173 5.31 1.61 3.52
C ILE A 173 4.77 2.66 2.54
N GLU A 174 3.61 3.23 2.86
CA GLU A 174 2.96 4.28 2.08
C GLU A 174 3.14 5.63 2.78
N GLN A 175 3.54 6.65 2.02
CA GLN A 175 3.46 8.03 2.47
C GLN A 175 2.17 8.65 1.93
N ILE A 176 1.28 9.01 2.85
CA ILE A 176 -0.09 9.42 2.56
C ILE A 176 -0.16 10.95 2.65
N ASP A 177 -0.24 11.61 1.51
CA ASP A 177 -0.65 13.01 1.47
C ASP A 177 -2.12 13.11 1.90
N LEU A 178 -2.34 13.71 3.08
CA LEU A 178 -3.67 13.81 3.68
C LEU A 178 -4.65 14.61 2.81
N ALA A 179 -4.20 15.64 2.10
CA ALA A 179 -5.08 16.47 1.26
C ALA A 179 -5.58 15.71 0.02
N ASN A 180 -4.66 14.98 -0.63
CA ASN A 180 -4.99 14.13 -1.76
C ASN A 180 -5.80 12.90 -1.33
N ASN A 181 -5.45 12.29 -0.20
CA ASN A 181 -6.16 11.14 0.34
C ASN A 181 -7.59 11.50 0.75
N ASP A 182 -7.83 12.66 1.35
CA ASP A 182 -9.19 13.15 1.64
C ASP A 182 -10.01 13.31 0.37
N THR A 183 -9.40 13.80 -0.71
CA THR A 183 -10.05 13.93 -2.01
C THR A 183 -10.37 12.55 -2.60
N MET A 184 -9.45 11.59 -2.51
CA MET A 184 -9.68 10.22 -2.95
C MET A 184 -10.74 9.49 -2.12
N ILE A 185 -10.78 9.72 -0.80
CA ILE A 185 -11.81 9.18 0.10
C ILE A 185 -13.17 9.79 -0.23
N LYS A 186 -13.25 11.10 -0.47
CA LYS A 186 -14.51 11.74 -0.92
C LYS A 186 -14.96 11.12 -2.25
N ASN A 187 -14.06 10.99 -3.22
CA ASN A 187 -14.38 10.40 -4.50
C ASN A 187 -14.80 8.93 -4.35
N SER A 188 -14.12 8.15 -3.50
CA SER A 188 -14.48 6.75 -3.24
C SER A 188 -15.83 6.65 -2.53
N MET A 189 -16.18 7.55 -1.60
CA MET A 189 -17.46 7.54 -0.89
C MET A 189 -18.63 8.08 -1.72
N TYR A 190 -18.43 9.06 -2.61
CA TYR A 190 -19.53 9.80 -3.25
C TYR A 190 -19.69 9.58 -4.76
N THR A 191 -18.82 8.85 -5.44
CA THR A 191 -19.16 8.40 -6.81
C THR A 191 -20.24 7.31 -6.75
N GLN A 192 -21.49 7.76 -6.89
CA GLN A 192 -22.59 6.99 -7.47
C GLN A 192 -22.49 7.19 -8.98
N TYR A 193 -22.34 6.12 -9.75
CA TYR A 193 -22.62 6.12 -11.18
C TYR A 193 -23.71 5.08 -11.43
#